data_AF-A0A1F7SEC2-F1
#
_entry.id   AF-A0A1F7SEC2-F1
#
_cell.length_a   1.000
_cell.length_b   1.000
_cell.length_c   1.000
_cell.angle_alpha   90.00
_cell.angle_beta   90.00
_cell.angle_gamma   90.00
#
_symmetry.space_group_name_H-M   'P 1'
#
loop_
_entity.id
_entity.type
_entity.pdbx_description
1 polymer ?
#
loop_
_entity_poly.entity_id
_entity_poly.type
_entity_poly.pdbx_seq_one_letter_code
_entity_poly.pdbx_strand_id
1 'polypeptide(L)'
;MCHHCIEHGDGGKWFLAAQNFSANMYRRKKKDAQKKAEKAERKVGEIISPHQKPPEYYMNEDGEFVIAPGAQVDLDILFSDLMKEVLEATGKDVKKLPILKKKVGSFMANYHFGQVVTLEEAEQMLELTYPIGIMECICKRESRGMYNNDDAMTCLSLGVGIYKWERWPETFRNMTFLSVKEAKQRLRHFDRRGNVHTLWTFYTPYIGGICNCEYPTCLGIRGRTDYGVDEVLLKGEYCARPIYDRCIGCGECITFCQFGAMSLQVSRNKLNIDMNKCYGCSQCANHCRHEAIEMVERSTTPGLRDIW
;
A
#
# COMPACT_ATOMS: atom_id res chain seq x y z
N MET A 1 10.36 11.64 -4.39
CA MET A 1 10.22 10.33 -5.04
C MET A 1 11.35 9.51 -4.42
N CYS A 2 11.20 8.24 -4.03
CA CYS A 2 12.31 7.55 -3.32
C CYS A 2 13.59 7.58 -4.17
N HIS A 3 14.78 7.49 -3.58
CA HIS A 3 16.04 7.56 -4.33
C HIS A 3 16.04 6.61 -5.55
N HIS A 4 15.45 5.42 -5.39
CA HIS A 4 15.33 4.45 -6.47
C HIS A 4 14.40 4.90 -7.60
N CYS A 5 13.30 5.58 -7.28
CA CYS A 5 12.38 6.15 -8.26
C CYS A 5 12.96 7.41 -8.95
N ILE A 6 13.83 8.18 -8.28
CA ILE A 6 14.58 9.29 -8.90
C ILE A 6 15.66 8.76 -9.85
N GLU A 7 16.31 7.66 -9.50
CA GLU A 7 17.42 7.10 -10.27
C GLU A 7 16.94 6.27 -11.48
N HIS A 8 15.73 5.70 -11.42
CA HIS A 8 15.26 4.74 -12.42
C HIS A 8 13.86 5.03 -12.99
N GLY A 9 13.15 6.02 -12.45
CA GLY A 9 11.93 6.56 -13.03
C GLY A 9 12.24 7.83 -13.83
N ASP A 10 11.50 8.06 -14.91
CA ASP A 10 11.65 9.26 -15.76
C ASP A 10 11.01 10.51 -15.12
N GLY A 11 11.01 10.58 -13.78
CA GLY A 11 10.35 11.64 -13.00
C GLY A 11 8.81 11.66 -13.07
N GLY A 12 8.18 10.63 -13.66
CA GLY A 12 6.72 10.53 -13.80
C GLY A 12 6.03 9.57 -12.81
N LYS A 13 4.70 9.46 -12.90
CA LYS A 13 3.90 8.51 -12.09
C LYS A 13 4.38 7.08 -12.31
N TRP A 14 4.79 6.39 -11.25
CA TRP A 14 5.52 5.13 -11.37
C TRP A 14 4.76 4.03 -12.16
N PHE A 15 3.43 3.95 -12.01
CA PHE A 15 2.60 2.94 -12.70
C PHE A 15 2.56 3.14 -14.22
N LEU A 16 2.83 4.36 -14.70
CA LEU A 16 2.93 4.67 -16.13
C LEU A 16 4.30 4.26 -16.71
N ALA A 17 5.30 4.02 -15.86
CA ALA A 17 6.67 3.68 -16.24
C ALA A 17 7.07 2.24 -15.87
N ALA A 18 6.10 1.33 -15.67
CA ALA A 18 6.34 -0.05 -15.24
C ALA A 18 7.34 -0.83 -16.13
N GLN A 19 7.50 -0.42 -17.38
CA GLN A 19 8.43 -0.98 -18.37
C GLN A 19 9.90 -0.74 -17.99
N ASN A 20 10.22 0.40 -17.37
CA ASN A 20 11.57 0.73 -16.91
C ASN A 20 11.97 -0.07 -15.66
N PHE A 21 10.97 -0.45 -14.86
CA PHE A 21 11.14 -1.35 -13.71
C PHE A 21 11.42 -2.78 -14.15
N SER A 22 10.63 -3.32 -15.09
CA SER A 22 10.71 -4.73 -15.46
C SER A 22 12.04 -5.10 -16.11
N ALA A 23 12.53 -4.35 -17.10
CA ALA A 23 13.74 -4.71 -17.85
C ALA A 23 15.03 -4.65 -17.01
N ASN A 24 15.19 -3.62 -16.18
CA ASN A 24 16.38 -3.44 -15.35
C ASN A 24 16.33 -4.25 -14.04
N MET A 25 15.16 -4.42 -13.41
CA MET A 25 15.03 -5.37 -12.29
C MET A 25 15.26 -6.80 -12.75
N TYR A 26 14.73 -7.24 -13.90
CA TYR A 26 14.96 -8.61 -14.37
C TYR A 26 16.46 -8.91 -14.56
N ARG A 27 17.25 -7.98 -15.09
CA ARG A 27 18.70 -8.17 -15.29
C ARG A 27 19.51 -8.15 -13.99
N ARG A 28 19.23 -7.22 -13.06
CA ARG A 28 19.89 -7.18 -11.73
C ARG A 28 19.44 -8.35 -10.85
N LYS A 29 18.13 -8.57 -10.70
CA LYS A 29 17.58 -9.68 -9.90
C LYS A 29 17.99 -11.04 -10.42
N LYS A 30 18.17 -11.27 -11.73
CA LYS A 30 18.65 -12.58 -12.23
C LYS A 30 20.10 -12.87 -11.81
N LYS A 31 20.99 -11.87 -11.84
CA LYS A 31 22.38 -12.00 -11.38
C LYS A 31 22.48 -12.15 -9.86
N ASP A 32 21.68 -11.38 -9.12
CA ASP A 32 21.68 -11.43 -7.66
C ASP A 32 20.95 -12.66 -7.12
N ALA A 33 19.87 -13.11 -7.77
CA ALA A 33 19.17 -14.36 -7.44
C ALA A 33 20.00 -15.60 -7.77
N GLN A 34 20.80 -15.61 -8.85
CA GLN A 34 21.76 -16.70 -9.09
C GLN A 34 22.82 -16.77 -7.99
N LYS A 35 23.44 -15.65 -7.62
CA LYS A 35 24.41 -15.60 -6.51
C LYS A 35 23.81 -15.95 -5.15
N LYS A 36 22.57 -15.49 -4.87
CA LYS A 36 21.85 -15.79 -3.62
C LYS A 36 21.37 -17.24 -3.57
N ALA A 37 20.96 -17.83 -4.69
CA ALA A 37 20.60 -19.25 -4.79
C ALA A 37 21.83 -20.15 -4.56
N GLU A 38 22.98 -19.86 -5.18
CA GLU A 38 24.22 -20.60 -4.93
C GLU A 38 24.70 -20.48 -3.47
N LYS A 39 24.52 -19.31 -2.82
CA LYS A 39 24.85 -19.11 -1.40
C LYS A 39 23.84 -19.80 -0.47
N ALA A 40 22.56 -19.88 -0.84
CA ALA A 40 21.51 -20.57 -0.10
C ALA A 40 21.66 -22.10 -0.21
N GLU A 41 21.94 -22.63 -1.40
CA GLU A 41 22.27 -24.06 -1.61
C GLU A 41 23.48 -24.49 -0.78
N ARG A 42 24.49 -23.62 -0.63
CA ARG A 42 25.64 -23.87 0.27
C ARG A 42 25.28 -23.93 1.76
N LYS A 43 24.26 -23.20 2.22
CA LYS A 43 23.83 -23.20 3.64
C LYS A 43 22.87 -24.35 3.99
N VAL A 44 22.19 -24.94 3.01
CA VAL A 44 21.33 -26.11 3.20
C VAL A 44 22.14 -27.39 3.49
N GLY A 45 23.47 -27.36 3.31
CA GLY A 45 24.38 -28.46 3.64
C GLY A 45 24.67 -28.68 5.13
N GLU A 46 24.25 -27.78 6.02
CA GLU A 46 24.43 -27.96 7.48
C GLU A 46 23.11 -28.38 8.15
N ILE A 47 22.96 -29.71 8.21
CA ILE A 47 22.09 -30.53 9.09
C ILE A 47 20.78 -29.87 9.55
N ILE A 48 19.75 -29.97 8.70
CA ILE A 48 18.35 -29.93 9.12
C ILE A 48 17.97 -31.38 9.48
N SER A 49 17.44 -31.59 10.69
CA SER A 49 16.83 -32.87 11.08
C SER A 49 15.82 -33.30 10.00
N PRO A 50 15.79 -34.57 9.57
CA PRO A 50 14.98 -35.04 8.43
C PRO A 50 13.45 -34.83 8.57
N HIS A 51 12.98 -34.27 9.69
CA HIS A 51 11.57 -34.10 10.03
C HIS A 51 11.12 -32.63 10.17
N GLN A 52 12.00 -31.64 10.00
CA GLN A 52 11.61 -30.22 10.00
C GLN A 52 11.56 -29.67 8.57
N LYS A 53 10.37 -29.27 8.12
CA LYS A 53 10.21 -28.45 6.91
C LYS A 53 11.07 -27.19 7.08
N PRO A 54 11.84 -26.77 6.05
CA PRO A 54 12.58 -25.51 6.12
C PRO A 54 11.59 -24.36 6.35
N PRO A 55 11.98 -23.32 7.12
CA PRO A 55 11.13 -22.17 7.37
C PRO A 55 10.80 -21.46 6.05
N GLU A 56 9.56 -21.01 5.90
CA GLU A 56 9.06 -20.38 4.67
C GLU A 56 9.77 -19.06 4.34
N TYR A 57 10.38 -18.41 5.34
CA TYR A 57 11.18 -17.21 5.21
C TYR A 57 12.28 -17.14 6.29
N TYR A 58 13.30 -16.30 6.07
CA TYR A 58 14.36 -16.02 7.04
C TYR A 58 14.90 -14.59 6.90
N MET A 59 15.64 -14.12 7.90
CA MET A 59 16.41 -12.86 7.81
C MET A 59 17.84 -13.15 7.35
N ASN A 60 18.34 -12.44 6.35
CA ASN A 60 19.72 -12.62 5.88
C ASN A 60 20.74 -11.88 6.77
N GLU A 61 22.03 -12.04 6.46
CA GLU A 61 23.14 -11.39 7.17
C GLU A 61 23.07 -9.85 7.11
N ASP A 62 22.44 -9.30 6.06
CA ASP A 62 22.23 -7.87 5.86
C ASP A 62 21.00 -7.34 6.65
N GLY A 63 20.28 -8.24 7.34
CA GLY A 63 19.06 -7.93 8.07
C GLY A 63 17.85 -7.67 7.18
N GLU A 64 17.84 -8.23 5.97
CA GLU A 64 16.70 -8.21 5.04
C GLU A 64 15.83 -9.45 5.21
N PHE A 65 14.52 -9.27 5.04
CA PHE A 65 13.55 -10.34 4.97
C PHE A 65 13.65 -11.07 3.62
N VAL A 66 13.79 -12.39 3.65
CA VAL A 66 13.90 -13.23 2.44
C VAL A 66 12.89 -14.37 2.52
N ILE A 67 12.00 -14.44 1.52
CA ILE A 67 11.15 -15.61 1.30
C ILE A 67 12.01 -16.73 0.70
N ALA A 68 11.97 -17.93 1.29
CA ALA A 68 12.79 -19.05 0.84
C ALA A 68 12.44 -19.43 -0.61
N PRO A 69 13.43 -19.78 -1.46
CA PRO A 69 13.17 -20.20 -2.83
C PRO A 69 12.17 -21.37 -2.89
N GLY A 70 11.12 -21.23 -3.69
CA GLY A 70 10.07 -22.25 -3.83
C GLY A 70 9.03 -22.24 -2.71
N ALA A 71 9.18 -21.42 -1.66
CA ALA A 71 8.16 -21.27 -0.63
C ALA A 71 6.86 -20.72 -1.24
N GLN A 72 5.75 -21.33 -0.82
CA GLN A 72 4.43 -20.92 -1.26
C GLN A 72 3.81 -20.07 -0.16
N VAL A 73 3.89 -18.76 -0.29
CA VAL A 73 3.41 -17.82 0.73
C VAL A 73 2.38 -16.88 0.12
N ASP A 74 1.27 -16.68 0.83
CA ASP A 74 0.32 -15.61 0.55
C ASP A 74 0.84 -14.32 1.20
N LEU A 75 1.16 -13.32 0.37
CA LEU A 75 1.78 -12.08 0.84
C LEU A 75 0.83 -11.24 1.70
N ASP A 76 -0.47 -11.29 1.45
CA ASP A 76 -1.47 -10.53 2.21
C ASP A 76 -1.62 -11.13 3.62
N ILE A 77 -1.68 -12.46 3.72
CA ILE A 77 -1.76 -13.16 5.00
C ILE A 77 -0.46 -12.96 5.78
N LEU A 78 0.69 -13.15 5.14
CA LEU A 78 1.99 -12.93 5.76
C LEU A 78 2.12 -11.49 6.27
N PHE A 79 1.67 -10.49 5.49
CA PHE A 79 1.64 -9.11 5.94
C PHE A 79 0.79 -8.94 7.21
N SER A 80 -0.43 -9.49 7.21
CA SER A 80 -1.32 -9.44 8.36
C SER A 80 -0.67 -10.05 9.61
N ASP A 81 -0.03 -11.21 9.49
CA ASP A 81 0.60 -11.90 10.62
C ASP A 81 1.83 -11.14 11.14
N LEU A 82 2.68 -10.63 10.24
CA LEU A 82 3.81 -9.78 10.60
C LEU A 82 3.36 -8.49 11.30
N MET A 83 2.26 -7.90 10.85
CA MET A 83 1.68 -6.74 11.51
C MET A 83 1.12 -7.08 12.88
N LYS A 84 0.47 -8.24 13.05
CA LYS A 84 -0.01 -8.71 14.36
C LYS A 84 1.13 -8.81 15.38
N GLU A 85 2.32 -9.29 14.97
CA GLU A 85 3.51 -9.29 15.84
C GLU A 85 3.88 -7.87 16.32
N VAL A 86 3.87 -6.87 15.42
CA VAL A 86 4.14 -5.46 15.76
C VAL A 86 3.06 -4.90 16.68
N LEU A 87 1.80 -5.19 16.39
CA LEU A 87 0.62 -4.79 17.18
C LEU A 87 0.74 -5.30 18.61
N GLU A 88 1.05 -6.58 18.80
CA GLU A 88 1.15 -7.22 20.11
C GLU A 88 2.36 -6.72 20.92
N ALA A 89 3.47 -6.44 20.25
CA ALA A 89 4.66 -5.87 20.89
C ALA A 89 4.48 -4.39 21.26
N THR A 90 3.61 -3.66 20.58
CA THR A 90 3.39 -2.23 20.83
C THR A 90 2.85 -2.01 22.24
N GLY A 91 3.60 -1.27 23.06
CA GLY A 91 3.23 -1.01 24.46
C GLY A 91 3.53 -2.14 25.45
N LYS A 92 3.98 -3.33 24.99
CA LYS A 92 4.38 -4.47 25.85
C LYS A 92 5.88 -4.77 25.79
N ASP A 93 6.46 -4.84 24.60
CA ASP A 93 7.87 -5.21 24.40
C ASP A 93 8.60 -4.17 23.55
N VAL A 94 8.86 -3.01 24.18
CA VAL A 94 9.47 -1.83 23.55
C VAL A 94 10.87 -2.13 23.00
N LYS A 95 11.58 -3.11 23.56
CA LYS A 95 12.93 -3.49 23.12
C LYS A 95 12.92 -4.24 21.79
N LYS A 96 11.93 -5.11 21.58
CA LYS A 96 11.80 -5.86 20.32
C LYS A 96 11.14 -5.07 19.20
N LEU A 97 10.36 -4.05 19.55
CA LEU A 97 9.58 -3.28 18.59
C LEU A 97 10.40 -2.74 17.40
N PRO A 98 11.61 -2.16 17.55
CA PRO A 98 12.40 -1.69 16.41
C PRO A 98 12.82 -2.83 15.46
N ILE A 99 13.12 -4.01 16.01
CA ILE A 99 13.52 -5.18 15.22
C ILE A 99 12.34 -5.70 14.41
N LEU A 100 11.16 -5.78 15.03
CA LEU A 100 9.93 -6.17 14.36
C LEU A 100 9.55 -5.17 13.26
N LYS A 101 9.62 -3.87 13.53
CA LYS A 101 9.40 -2.83 12.51
C LYS A 101 10.36 -2.98 11.34
N LYS A 102 11.65 -3.24 11.59
CA LYS A 102 12.64 -3.48 10.52
C LYS A 102 12.32 -4.75 9.73
N LYS A 103 11.90 -5.83 10.40
CA LYS A 103 11.45 -7.08 9.75
C LYS A 103 10.29 -6.82 8.79
N VAL A 104 9.24 -6.14 9.26
CA VAL A 104 8.08 -5.79 8.44
C VAL A 104 8.47 -4.83 7.32
N GLY A 105 9.19 -3.75 7.63
CA GLY A 105 9.61 -2.75 6.63
C GLY A 105 10.42 -3.38 5.50
N SER A 106 11.34 -4.30 5.83
CA SER A 106 12.11 -5.04 4.83
C SER A 106 11.25 -5.96 3.96
N PHE A 107 10.25 -6.64 4.55
CA PHE A 107 9.29 -7.43 3.78
C PHE A 107 8.48 -6.55 2.82
N MET A 108 7.91 -5.45 3.32
CA MET A 108 7.06 -4.56 2.53
C MET A 108 7.82 -3.93 1.37
N ALA A 109 9.01 -3.38 1.63
CA ALA A 109 9.85 -2.76 0.61
C ALA A 109 10.20 -3.73 -0.53
N ASN A 110 10.44 -5.00 -0.20
CA ASN A 110 10.90 -6.00 -1.17
C ASN A 110 9.77 -6.71 -1.91
N TYR A 111 8.62 -6.92 -1.27
CA TYR A 111 7.59 -7.84 -1.76
C TYR A 111 6.19 -7.23 -1.89
N HIS A 112 5.78 -6.33 -1.00
CA HIS A 112 4.39 -5.92 -0.90
C HIS A 112 4.25 -4.53 -0.27
N PHE A 113 4.38 -3.46 -1.05
CA PHE A 113 4.17 -2.10 -0.54
C PHE A 113 2.97 -1.44 -1.21
N GLY A 114 2.35 -0.52 -0.48
CA GLY A 114 1.25 0.29 -0.95
C GLY A 114 1.68 1.71 -1.32
N GLN A 115 0.95 2.36 -2.22
CA GLN A 115 1.00 3.82 -2.38
C GLN A 115 -0.42 4.39 -2.44
N VAL A 116 -0.64 5.54 -1.78
CA VAL A 116 -1.87 6.32 -1.90
C VAL A 116 -1.98 6.95 -3.29
N VAL A 117 -3.15 6.84 -3.91
CA VAL A 117 -3.41 7.32 -5.28
C VAL A 117 -4.73 8.10 -5.30
N THR A 118 -4.90 8.99 -6.26
CA THR A 118 -6.19 9.70 -6.46
C THR A 118 -7.21 8.79 -7.15
N LEU A 119 -8.49 9.21 -7.14
CA LEU A 119 -9.54 8.51 -7.88
C LEU A 119 -9.21 8.44 -9.38
N GLU A 120 -8.74 9.54 -9.96
CA GLU A 120 -8.41 9.63 -11.39
C GLU A 120 -7.27 8.66 -11.75
N GLU A 121 -6.25 8.56 -10.89
CA GLU A 121 -5.15 7.62 -11.06
C GLU A 121 -5.63 6.17 -10.98
N ALA A 122 -6.47 5.85 -10.00
CA ALA A 122 -7.06 4.53 -9.87
C ALA A 122 -7.93 4.16 -11.09
N GLU A 123 -8.71 5.11 -11.62
CA GLU A 123 -9.49 4.90 -12.85
C GLU A 123 -8.61 4.69 -14.09
N GLN A 124 -7.47 5.39 -14.20
CA GLN A 124 -6.50 5.19 -15.27
C GLN A 124 -5.84 3.81 -15.17
N MET A 125 -5.51 3.36 -13.96
CA MET A 125 -4.95 2.02 -13.75
C MET A 125 -5.91 0.95 -14.26
N LEU A 126 -7.21 1.05 -13.98
CA LEU A 126 -8.20 0.06 -14.46
C LEU A 126 -8.28 -0.05 -15.99
N GLU A 127 -7.93 0.99 -16.74
CA GLU A 127 -7.89 0.94 -18.21
C GLU A 127 -6.65 0.18 -18.74
N LEU A 128 -5.60 0.08 -17.91
CA LEU A 128 -4.33 -0.54 -18.29
C LEU A 128 -4.23 -2.02 -17.91
N THR A 129 -5.15 -2.54 -17.11
CA THR A 129 -5.06 -3.89 -16.54
C THR A 129 -6.29 -4.74 -16.84
N TYR A 130 -6.02 -6.03 -17.06
CA TYR A 130 -7.00 -7.08 -17.18
C TYR A 130 -6.39 -8.41 -16.73
N PRO A 131 -7.14 -9.31 -16.06
CA PRO A 131 -8.51 -9.16 -15.56
C PRO A 131 -8.63 -8.22 -14.35
N ILE A 132 -9.87 -7.84 -14.01
CA ILE A 132 -10.22 -7.08 -12.80
C ILE A 132 -11.21 -7.93 -11.99
N GLY A 133 -10.91 -8.14 -10.72
CA GLY A 133 -11.78 -8.84 -9.78
C GLY A 133 -12.06 -7.97 -8.57
N ILE A 134 -13.27 -8.05 -8.01
CA ILE A 134 -13.59 -7.51 -6.70
C ILE A 134 -13.70 -8.65 -5.69
N MET A 135 -13.10 -8.47 -4.52
CA MET A 135 -13.01 -9.48 -3.48
C MET A 135 -13.05 -8.87 -2.09
N GLU A 136 -13.25 -9.73 -1.10
CA GLU A 136 -13.27 -9.34 0.30
C GLU A 136 -11.90 -8.81 0.74
N CYS A 137 -11.89 -7.68 1.41
CA CYS A 137 -10.67 -7.08 1.95
C CYS A 137 -10.17 -7.89 3.14
N ILE A 138 -8.95 -8.41 3.02
CA ILE A 138 -8.29 -9.17 4.09
C ILE A 138 -8.21 -8.38 5.40
N CYS A 139 -7.92 -7.07 5.33
CA CYS A 139 -7.84 -6.23 6.53
C CYS A 139 -9.18 -6.17 7.26
N LYS A 140 -10.31 -6.05 6.54
CA LYS A 140 -11.65 -6.05 7.14
C LYS A 140 -12.00 -7.41 7.74
N ARG A 141 -11.65 -8.50 7.05
CA ARG A 141 -11.83 -9.87 7.56
C ARG A 141 -11.08 -10.08 8.87
N GLU A 142 -9.78 -9.82 8.87
CA GLU A 142 -8.91 -10.11 10.01
C GLU A 142 -9.14 -9.17 11.20
N SER A 143 -9.40 -7.87 10.95
CA SER A 143 -9.56 -6.89 12.04
C SER A 143 -10.99 -6.71 12.54
N ARG A 144 -12.01 -7.01 11.70
CA ARG A 144 -13.43 -6.82 12.03
C ARG A 144 -14.25 -8.10 11.98
N GLY A 145 -13.68 -9.23 11.58
CA GLY A 145 -14.41 -10.50 11.44
C GLY A 145 -15.43 -10.50 10.30
N MET A 146 -15.29 -9.62 9.30
CA MET A 146 -16.27 -9.45 8.21
C MET A 146 -16.13 -10.52 7.10
N TYR A 147 -16.26 -11.79 7.45
CA TYR A 147 -16.26 -12.89 6.49
C TYR A 147 -17.63 -13.04 5.81
N ASN A 148 -17.65 -13.30 4.50
CA ASN A 148 -18.89 -13.45 3.71
C ASN A 148 -19.81 -12.22 3.82
N ASN A 149 -19.22 -11.03 3.72
CA ASN A 149 -19.94 -9.77 3.92
C ASN A 149 -19.69 -8.82 2.73
N ASP A 150 -20.77 -8.35 2.11
CA ASP A 150 -20.71 -7.46 0.95
C ASP A 150 -20.02 -6.11 1.26
N ASP A 151 -20.10 -5.61 2.50
CA ASP A 151 -19.40 -4.39 2.92
C ASP A 151 -17.88 -4.60 3.05
N ALA A 152 -17.42 -5.85 3.05
CA ALA A 152 -16.00 -6.20 2.98
C ALA A 152 -15.45 -6.22 1.55
N MET A 153 -16.30 -6.18 0.53
CA MET A 153 -15.92 -6.23 -0.90
C MET A 153 -15.33 -4.90 -1.38
N THR A 154 -14.20 -4.49 -0.81
CA THR A 154 -13.52 -3.22 -1.09
C THR A 154 -12.13 -3.39 -1.71
N CYS A 155 -11.69 -4.62 -1.95
CA CYS A 155 -10.42 -4.92 -2.61
C CYS A 155 -10.66 -5.23 -4.08
N LEU A 156 -9.98 -4.51 -4.98
CA LEU A 156 -9.93 -4.83 -6.39
C LEU A 156 -8.62 -5.55 -6.67
N SER A 157 -8.67 -6.84 -7.01
CA SER A 157 -7.50 -7.54 -7.51
C SER A 157 -7.32 -7.25 -9.00
N LEU A 158 -6.07 -7.07 -9.41
CA LEU A 158 -5.71 -6.61 -10.75
C LEU A 158 -4.74 -7.59 -11.42
N GLY A 159 -4.96 -7.81 -12.71
CA GLY A 159 -4.02 -8.50 -13.60
C GLY A 159 -4.04 -10.03 -13.46
N VAL A 160 -3.09 -10.67 -14.13
CA VAL A 160 -3.03 -12.14 -14.25
C VAL A 160 -2.76 -12.87 -12.93
N GLY A 161 -2.35 -12.14 -11.89
CA GLY A 161 -2.19 -12.67 -10.53
C GLY A 161 -3.48 -13.27 -9.99
N ILE A 162 -4.64 -12.75 -10.44
CA ILE A 162 -5.97 -13.25 -10.09
C ILE A 162 -6.12 -14.74 -10.40
N TYR A 163 -5.54 -15.24 -11.49
CA TYR A 163 -5.66 -16.65 -11.89
C TYR A 163 -4.98 -17.63 -10.93
N LYS A 164 -4.26 -17.13 -9.91
CA LYS A 164 -3.74 -17.95 -8.81
C LYS A 164 -4.81 -18.27 -7.76
N TRP A 165 -6.08 -17.90 -7.97
CA TRP A 165 -7.18 -18.19 -7.04
C TRP A 165 -7.31 -19.68 -6.67
N GLU A 166 -6.98 -20.61 -7.57
CA GLU A 166 -6.94 -22.06 -7.27
C GLU A 166 -5.93 -22.41 -6.17
N ARG A 167 -4.83 -21.65 -6.08
CA ARG A 167 -3.78 -21.84 -5.09
C ARG A 167 -4.14 -21.23 -3.74
N TRP A 168 -4.91 -20.14 -3.75
CA TRP A 168 -5.29 -19.38 -2.55
C TRP A 168 -6.80 -19.17 -2.46
N PRO A 169 -7.60 -20.25 -2.38
CA PRO A 169 -9.07 -20.16 -2.45
C PRO A 169 -9.67 -19.35 -1.30
N GLU A 170 -8.99 -19.32 -0.14
CA GLU A 170 -9.41 -18.54 1.03
C GLU A 170 -9.24 -17.03 0.83
N THR A 171 -8.23 -16.62 0.07
CA THR A 171 -7.94 -15.22 -0.22
C THR A 171 -8.92 -14.71 -1.26
N PHE A 172 -9.07 -15.44 -2.37
CA PHE A 172 -9.96 -15.07 -3.48
C PHE A 172 -11.40 -15.55 -3.31
N ARG A 173 -11.81 -15.90 -2.09
CA ARG A 173 -13.17 -16.33 -1.77
C ARG A 173 -14.18 -15.25 -2.17
N ASN A 174 -15.31 -15.66 -2.75
CA ASN A 174 -16.40 -14.78 -3.20
C ASN A 174 -15.97 -13.70 -4.22
N MET A 175 -14.82 -13.88 -4.87
CA MET A 175 -14.35 -12.94 -5.88
C MET A 175 -15.28 -12.94 -7.10
N THR A 176 -15.60 -11.74 -7.58
CA THR A 176 -16.40 -11.54 -8.80
C THR A 176 -15.58 -10.75 -9.81
N PHE A 177 -15.57 -11.19 -11.07
CA PHE A 177 -14.94 -10.44 -12.16
C PHE A 177 -15.78 -9.23 -12.53
N LEU A 178 -15.11 -8.10 -12.79
CA LEU A 178 -15.74 -6.86 -13.21
C LEU A 178 -15.20 -6.43 -14.57
N SER A 179 -16.09 -5.83 -15.37
CA SER A 179 -15.66 -4.97 -16.47
C SER A 179 -14.99 -3.70 -15.95
N VAL A 180 -14.21 -3.03 -16.79
CA VAL A 180 -13.60 -1.73 -16.47
C VAL A 180 -14.67 -0.72 -16.03
N LYS A 181 -15.82 -0.70 -16.70
CA LYS A 181 -16.94 0.20 -16.37
C LYS A 181 -17.50 -0.07 -14.97
N GLU A 182 -17.74 -1.32 -14.63
CA GLU A 182 -18.24 -1.70 -13.29
C GLU A 182 -17.20 -1.40 -12.21
N ALA A 183 -15.93 -1.66 -12.47
CA ALA A 183 -14.84 -1.37 -11.55
C ALA A 183 -14.71 0.14 -11.27
N LYS A 184 -14.81 1.00 -12.30
CA LYS A 184 -14.85 2.46 -12.12
C LYS A 184 -16.06 2.92 -11.30
N GLN A 185 -17.23 2.32 -11.52
CA GLN A 185 -18.42 2.61 -10.72
C GLN A 185 -18.20 2.25 -9.23
N ARG A 186 -17.51 1.13 -8.97
CA ARG A 186 -17.12 0.73 -7.61
C ARG A 186 -16.13 1.72 -7.00
N LEU A 187 -15.09 2.15 -7.71
CA LEU A 187 -14.16 3.18 -7.23
C LEU A 187 -14.88 4.48 -6.83
N ARG A 188 -15.76 5.00 -7.69
CA ARG A 188 -16.57 6.19 -7.39
C ARG A 188 -17.53 6.00 -6.21
N HIS A 189 -18.02 4.78 -6.01
CA HIS A 189 -18.82 4.47 -4.82
C HIS A 189 -17.97 4.59 -3.54
N PHE A 190 -16.75 4.07 -3.54
CA PHE A 190 -15.83 4.18 -2.40
C PHE A 190 -15.35 5.63 -2.16
N ASP A 191 -15.03 6.38 -3.21
CA ASP A 191 -14.63 7.79 -3.11
C ASP A 191 -15.74 8.65 -2.46
N ARG A 192 -17.01 8.44 -2.87
CA ARG A 192 -18.15 9.12 -2.23
C ARG A 192 -18.33 8.79 -0.75
N ARG A 193 -17.85 7.63 -0.30
CA ARG A 193 -17.87 7.23 1.12
C ARG A 193 -16.68 7.79 1.91
N GLY A 194 -15.72 8.42 1.25
CA GLY A 194 -14.51 8.94 1.89
C GLY A 194 -13.38 7.92 2.01
N ASN A 195 -13.47 6.77 1.33
CA ASN A 195 -12.43 5.74 1.35
C ASN A 195 -11.18 6.22 0.60
N VAL A 196 -10.02 5.76 1.05
CA VAL A 196 -8.73 6.07 0.40
C VAL A 196 -8.37 4.96 -0.58
N HIS A 197 -8.07 5.36 -1.81
CA HIS A 197 -7.55 4.47 -2.85
C HIS A 197 -6.06 4.26 -2.65
N THR A 198 -5.63 3.00 -2.64
CA THR A 198 -4.23 2.61 -2.48
C THR A 198 -3.88 1.51 -3.47
N LEU A 199 -2.77 1.66 -4.19
CA LEU A 199 -2.25 0.67 -5.12
C LEU A 199 -1.22 -0.22 -4.42
N TRP A 200 -1.31 -1.54 -4.59
CA TRP A 200 -0.48 -2.53 -3.90
C TRP A 200 0.30 -3.42 -4.87
N THR A 201 1.57 -3.66 -4.53
CA THR A 201 2.43 -4.59 -5.25
C THR A 201 2.42 -5.99 -4.63
N PHE A 202 2.68 -7.01 -5.43
CA PHE A 202 2.79 -8.40 -4.99
C PHE A 202 3.98 -9.04 -5.67
N TYR A 203 5.04 -9.35 -4.92
CA TYR A 203 6.36 -9.64 -5.47
C TYR A 203 6.83 -8.52 -6.40
N THR A 204 7.08 -7.33 -5.84
CA THR A 204 7.56 -6.14 -6.56
C THR A 204 8.49 -6.50 -7.74
N PRO A 205 8.15 -6.10 -8.98
CA PRO A 205 7.32 -4.94 -9.32
C PRO A 205 5.87 -5.25 -9.78
N TYR A 206 5.33 -6.46 -9.57
CA TYR A 206 3.97 -6.73 -10.07
C TYR A 206 2.92 -5.97 -9.26
N ILE A 207 2.02 -5.28 -9.99
CA ILE A 207 0.81 -4.69 -9.42
C ILE A 207 -0.21 -5.82 -9.23
N GLY A 208 -0.77 -5.95 -8.03
CA GLY A 208 -1.75 -7.00 -7.76
C GLY A 208 -3.10 -6.52 -7.22
N GLY A 209 -3.23 -5.27 -6.77
CA GLY A 209 -4.55 -4.77 -6.39
C GLY A 209 -4.65 -3.29 -6.08
N ILE A 210 -5.89 -2.77 -6.13
CA ILE A 210 -6.30 -1.49 -5.56
C ILE A 210 -7.16 -1.77 -4.33
N CYS A 211 -6.72 -1.28 -3.18
CA CYS A 211 -7.49 -1.32 -1.94
C CYS A 211 -8.25 -0.01 -1.75
N ASN A 212 -9.54 -0.10 -1.41
CA ASN A 212 -10.43 1.04 -1.16
C ASN A 212 -10.76 1.10 0.34
N CYS A 213 -9.78 1.54 1.12
CA CYS A 213 -9.74 1.29 2.55
C CYS A 213 -10.11 2.51 3.39
N GLU A 214 -10.32 2.28 4.69
CA GLU A 214 -10.61 3.32 5.66
C GLU A 214 -9.82 3.09 6.96
N TYR A 215 -9.39 4.18 7.60
CA TYR A 215 -8.91 4.17 8.96
C TYR A 215 -10.09 4.04 9.95
N PRO A 216 -9.99 3.24 11.04
CA PRO A 216 -8.84 2.46 11.51
C PRO A 216 -8.89 0.98 11.09
N THR A 217 -9.61 0.61 10.04
CA THR A 217 -9.75 -0.81 9.65
C THR A 217 -8.58 -1.29 8.80
N CYS A 218 -7.96 -0.40 8.02
CA CYS A 218 -6.84 -0.73 7.14
C CYS A 218 -5.53 -1.00 7.89
N LEU A 219 -4.96 -2.21 7.76
CA LEU A 219 -3.63 -2.51 8.30
C LEU A 219 -2.52 -1.74 7.59
N GLY A 220 -2.70 -1.40 6.31
CA GLY A 220 -1.75 -0.56 5.56
C GLY A 220 -1.64 0.85 6.12
N ILE A 221 -2.78 1.55 6.25
CA ILE A 221 -2.81 2.90 6.83
C ILE A 221 -2.29 2.86 8.27
N ARG A 222 -2.79 1.92 9.09
CA ARG A 222 -2.37 1.81 10.49
C ARG A 222 -0.91 1.44 10.67
N GLY A 223 -0.38 0.55 9.84
CA GLY A 223 1.03 0.17 9.83
C GLY A 223 1.93 1.40 9.72
N ARG A 224 1.54 2.34 8.85
CA ARG A 224 2.25 3.60 8.69
C ARG A 224 1.91 4.62 9.79
N THR A 225 0.64 4.87 10.09
CA THR A 225 0.22 5.98 10.97
C THR A 225 0.37 5.68 12.45
N ASP A 226 -0.03 4.48 12.88
CA ASP A 226 -0.07 4.11 14.29
C ASP A 226 1.26 3.46 14.71
N TYR A 227 1.87 2.69 13.80
CA TYR A 227 3.05 1.88 14.10
C TYR A 227 4.35 2.42 13.48
N GLY A 228 4.31 3.44 12.61
CA GLY A 228 5.52 4.05 12.04
C GLY A 228 6.41 3.06 11.30
N VAL A 229 5.80 2.14 10.54
CA VAL A 229 6.50 1.29 9.57
C VAL A 229 6.37 1.96 8.21
N ASP A 230 7.41 2.69 7.83
CA ASP A 230 7.34 3.69 6.78
C ASP A 230 7.14 3.09 5.37
N GLU A 231 7.68 1.89 5.17
CA GLU A 231 7.69 1.15 3.91
C GLU A 231 6.35 0.48 3.57
N VAL A 232 5.40 0.43 4.52
CA VAL A 232 4.08 -0.21 4.31
C VAL A 232 3.25 0.56 3.30
N LEU A 233 3.15 1.88 3.47
CA LEU A 233 2.28 2.74 2.68
C LEU A 233 2.97 4.06 2.40
N LEU A 234 3.32 4.24 1.13
CA LEU A 234 3.89 5.47 0.60
C LEU A 234 2.79 6.52 0.36
N LYS A 235 3.16 7.78 0.53
CA LYS A 235 2.34 8.94 0.15
C LYS A 235 2.20 9.03 -1.37
N GLY A 236 1.07 9.61 -1.79
CA GLY A 236 0.81 9.89 -3.20
C GLY A 236 1.65 11.03 -3.75
N GLU A 237 1.64 11.13 -5.08
CA GLU A 237 2.37 12.14 -5.85
C GLU A 237 1.85 13.57 -5.62
N TYR A 238 0.66 13.72 -5.02
CA TYR A 238 0.03 15.01 -4.77
C TYR A 238 -0.03 15.34 -3.28
N CYS A 239 -0.30 16.62 -3.01
CA CYS A 239 -0.55 17.16 -1.69
C CYS A 239 -1.70 18.17 -1.77
N ALA A 240 -2.57 18.18 -0.75
CA ALA A 240 -3.66 19.13 -0.67
C ALA A 240 -3.16 20.51 -0.22
N ARG A 241 -3.60 21.57 -0.90
CA ARG A 241 -3.30 22.97 -0.56
C ARG A 241 -4.60 23.78 -0.47
N PRO A 242 -4.82 24.57 0.60
CA PRO A 242 -6.04 25.36 0.74
C PRO A 242 -6.00 26.61 -0.17
N ILE A 243 -7.13 26.90 -0.82
CA ILE A 243 -7.40 28.17 -1.50
C ILE A 243 -8.16 29.06 -0.52
N TYR A 244 -7.44 29.94 0.18
CA TYR A 244 -7.98 30.71 1.29
C TYR A 244 -9.17 31.60 0.92
N ASP A 245 -9.20 32.14 -0.29
CA ASP A 245 -10.28 33.04 -0.74
C ASP A 245 -11.62 32.31 -0.90
N ARG A 246 -11.58 31.02 -1.25
CA ARG A 246 -12.77 30.18 -1.40
C ARG A 246 -13.20 29.49 -0.10
N CYS A 247 -12.28 29.37 0.85
CA CYS A 247 -12.54 28.67 2.11
C CYS A 247 -13.44 29.49 3.04
N ILE A 248 -14.63 28.98 3.38
CA ILE A 248 -15.53 29.63 4.34
C ILE A 248 -15.37 29.16 5.79
N GLY A 249 -14.44 28.22 6.05
CA GLY A 249 -14.19 27.69 7.39
C GLY A 249 -15.22 26.68 7.92
N CYS A 250 -16.01 26.04 7.05
CA CYS A 250 -17.07 25.11 7.48
C CYS A 250 -16.56 23.81 8.15
N GLY A 251 -15.30 23.41 7.89
CA GLY A 251 -14.68 22.24 8.52
C GLY A 251 -15.08 20.87 7.97
N GLU A 252 -16.02 20.77 7.00
CA GLU A 252 -16.49 19.48 6.44
C GLU A 252 -15.34 18.62 5.90
N CYS A 253 -14.37 19.22 5.22
CA CYS A 253 -13.19 18.52 4.70
C CYS A 253 -12.33 17.82 5.78
N ILE A 254 -12.38 18.25 7.04
CA ILE A 254 -11.62 17.63 8.14
C ILE A 254 -12.13 16.21 8.39
N THR A 255 -13.43 15.94 8.22
CA THR A 255 -14.01 14.61 8.47
C THR A 255 -13.55 13.56 7.45
N PHE A 256 -13.09 14.00 6.28
CA PHE A 256 -12.55 13.13 5.23
C PHE A 256 -11.04 12.87 5.38
N CYS A 257 -10.36 13.60 6.26
CA CYS A 257 -8.93 13.41 6.47
C CYS A 257 -8.65 12.24 7.42
N GLN A 258 -8.33 11.08 6.87
CA GLN A 258 -7.98 9.88 7.65
C GLN A 258 -6.56 9.91 8.24
N PHE A 259 -5.76 10.93 7.92
CA PHE A 259 -4.33 11.02 8.28
C PHE A 259 -4.02 12.13 9.29
N GLY A 260 -5.03 12.82 9.80
CA GLY A 260 -4.85 13.90 10.78
C GLY A 260 -4.03 15.09 10.25
N ALA A 261 -4.10 15.37 8.95
CA ALA A 261 -3.36 16.44 8.29
C ALA A 261 -4.06 17.80 8.31
N MET A 262 -5.29 17.89 8.83
CA MET A 262 -6.13 19.09 8.70
C MET A 262 -6.55 19.64 10.06
N SER A 263 -6.54 20.96 10.21
CA SER A 263 -7.04 21.65 11.40
C SER A 263 -7.74 22.96 11.03
N LEU A 264 -8.74 23.38 11.82
CA LEU A 264 -9.42 24.65 11.63
C LEU A 264 -8.71 25.75 12.43
N GLN A 265 -8.25 26.81 11.76
CA GLN A 265 -7.74 28.00 12.41
C GLN A 265 -8.90 28.91 12.80
N VAL A 266 -9.37 28.77 14.05
CA VAL A 266 -10.54 29.49 14.58
C VAL A 266 -10.38 31.01 14.45
N SER A 267 -9.19 31.55 14.70
CA SER A 267 -8.92 32.99 14.62
C SER A 267 -9.09 33.59 13.22
N ARG A 268 -8.87 32.79 12.18
CA ARG A 268 -9.01 33.23 10.77
C ARG A 268 -10.27 32.70 10.12
N ASN A 269 -10.97 31.79 10.80
CA ASN A 269 -12.04 30.96 10.23
C ASN A 269 -11.62 30.31 8.89
N LYS A 270 -10.39 29.79 8.84
CA LYS A 270 -9.82 29.15 7.65
C LYS A 270 -9.26 27.78 7.99
N LEU A 271 -9.27 26.91 6.99
CA LEU A 271 -8.65 25.61 7.06
C LEU A 271 -7.12 25.74 6.99
N ASN A 272 -6.42 24.97 7.80
CA ASN A 272 -4.99 24.73 7.71
C ASN A 272 -4.73 23.27 7.35
N ILE A 273 -3.80 23.04 6.42
CA ILE A 273 -3.39 21.71 5.97
C ILE A 273 -1.89 21.55 6.24
N ASP A 274 -1.53 20.59 7.08
CA ASP A 274 -0.16 20.12 7.26
C ASP A 274 0.22 19.21 6.09
N MET A 275 0.90 19.80 5.12
CA MET A 275 1.33 19.12 3.90
C MET A 275 2.34 17.98 4.16
N ASN A 276 3.09 18.03 5.28
CA ASN A 276 4.01 16.95 5.65
C ASN A 276 3.24 15.70 6.08
N LYS A 277 2.07 15.88 6.72
CA LYS A 277 1.18 14.78 7.10
C LYS A 277 0.25 14.33 5.97
N CYS A 278 0.02 15.17 4.97
CA CYS A 278 -0.84 14.82 3.84
C CYS A 278 -0.30 13.63 3.03
N TYR A 279 -1.18 12.68 2.71
CA TYR A 279 -0.89 11.51 1.88
C TYR A 279 -1.34 11.66 0.43
N GLY A 280 -2.00 12.75 0.07
CA GLY A 280 -2.39 12.99 -1.33
C GLY A 280 -3.62 12.22 -1.81
N CYS A 281 -4.46 11.69 -0.92
CA CYS A 281 -5.62 10.85 -1.26
C CYS A 281 -6.82 11.56 -1.93
N SER A 282 -6.71 12.87 -2.20
CA SER A 282 -7.74 13.76 -2.79
C SER A 282 -9.11 13.84 -2.08
N GLN A 283 -9.40 13.05 -1.05
CA GLN A 283 -10.74 13.01 -0.41
C GLN A 283 -11.23 14.38 0.06
N CYS A 284 -10.36 15.17 0.70
CA CYS A 284 -10.73 16.52 1.14
C CYS A 284 -11.08 17.47 -0.02
N ALA A 285 -10.40 17.36 -1.16
CA ALA A 285 -10.67 18.16 -2.34
C ALA A 285 -11.98 17.73 -3.02
N ASN A 286 -12.19 16.41 -3.19
CA ASN A 286 -13.37 15.84 -3.84
C ASN A 286 -14.67 16.17 -3.10
N HIS A 287 -14.61 16.35 -1.78
CA HIS A 287 -15.78 16.64 -0.93
C HIS A 287 -15.94 18.12 -0.56
N CYS A 288 -15.07 19.02 -1.05
CA CYS A 288 -15.19 20.45 -0.77
C CYS A 288 -16.20 21.14 -1.71
N ARG A 289 -17.41 21.42 -1.22
CA ARG A 289 -18.47 22.11 -1.99
C ARG A 289 -18.12 23.52 -2.48
N HIS A 290 -17.11 24.13 -1.87
CA HIS A 290 -16.61 25.46 -2.23
C HIS A 290 -15.35 25.42 -3.09
N GLU A 291 -14.88 24.22 -3.48
CA GLU A 291 -13.66 24.05 -4.26
C GLU A 291 -12.47 24.81 -3.67
N ALA A 292 -12.36 24.77 -2.33
CA ALA A 292 -11.40 25.55 -1.56
C ALA A 292 -10.10 24.78 -1.27
N ILE A 293 -9.89 23.65 -1.96
CA ILE A 293 -8.71 22.79 -1.82
C ILE A 293 -8.29 22.36 -3.22
N GLU A 294 -7.02 22.58 -3.54
CA GLU A 294 -6.40 22.10 -4.78
C GLU A 294 -5.37 20.99 -4.47
N MET A 295 -5.14 20.12 -5.46
CA MET A 295 -4.11 19.09 -5.38
C MET A 295 -2.88 19.56 -6.17
N VAL A 296 -1.76 19.75 -5.47
CA VAL A 296 -0.48 20.17 -6.08
C VAL A 296 0.50 19.01 -6.10
N GLU A 297 1.40 18.99 -7.09
CA GLU A 297 2.44 17.97 -7.17
C GLU A 297 3.45 18.09 -6.01
N ARG A 298 3.73 16.95 -5.38
CA ARG A 298 4.67 16.81 -4.28
C ARG A 298 6.12 17.07 -4.72
N SER A 299 6.46 16.70 -5.94
CA SER A 299 7.81 16.84 -6.54
C SER A 299 8.22 18.31 -6.74
N THR A 300 7.26 19.17 -7.06
CA THR A 300 7.45 20.61 -7.33
C THR A 300 7.23 21.48 -6.10
N THR A 301 6.59 20.97 -5.04
CA THR A 301 6.35 21.71 -3.81
C THR A 301 7.61 21.76 -2.93
N PRO A 302 8.13 22.96 -2.57
CA PRO A 302 9.31 23.08 -1.71
C PRO A 302 9.14 22.36 -0.37
N GLY A 303 10.16 21.59 0.04
CA GLY A 303 10.18 20.87 1.31
C GLY A 303 9.42 19.54 1.31
N LEU A 304 8.68 19.18 0.25
CA LEU A 304 7.91 17.92 0.21
C LEU A 304 8.49 16.86 -0.73
N ARG A 305 9.47 17.22 -1.57
CA ARG A 305 10.03 16.35 -2.62
C ARG A 305 10.50 15.00 -2.09
N ASP A 306 11.02 14.95 -0.87
CA ASP A 306 11.62 13.76 -0.26
C ASP A 306 10.74 13.15 0.85
N ILE A 307 9.53 13.65 1.05
CA ILE A 307 8.60 13.20 2.09
C ILE A 307 7.58 12.21 1.49
N TRP A 308 7.90 10.91 1.58
CA TRP A 308 7.13 9.77 1.03
C TRP A 308 6.61 8.80 2.09
#